data_AF-A0A6A4T8X5-F1
#
_entry.id   AF-A0A6A4T8X5-F1
#
_cell.length_a   1.000
_cell.length_b   1.000
_cell.length_c   1.000
_cell.angle_alpha   90.00
_cell.angle_beta   90.00
_cell.angle_gamma   90.00
#
_symmetry.space_group_name_H-M   'P 1'
#
loop_
_entity.id
_entity.type
_entity.pdbx_description
1 polymer ?
#
loop_
_entity_poly.entity_id
_entity_poly.type
_entity_poly.pdbx_seq_one_letter_code
_entity_poly.pdbx_strand_id
1 'polypeptide(L)'
;MKGETSGFYEWLVLNSFVIIQAGQYKETEEAEQQKLRKDWQMRSVRVREHRGPPTAASYRTQRQHRGFIMVIKVYIASSSGSTSIKKQQQDVMGFLAANKIEFEECDIAANEDNRKWMRENIPDEFRPATGNPLPPQIFSESKYCGNYEAFFDAREDNAVYAFLGLTAPPGSKEAEALAKKAQQ
;
A
#
# COMPACT_ATOMS: atom_id res chain seq x y z
N MET A 1 -14.16 -58.08 51.24
CA MET A 1 -13.16 -57.38 50.43
C MET A 1 -13.63 -57.41 48.97
N LYS A 2 -14.27 -56.33 48.52
CA LYS A 2 -14.69 -56.05 47.14
C LYS A 2 -14.09 -54.66 46.88
N GLY A 3 -13.29 -54.33 45.87
CA GLY A 3 -13.15 -54.85 44.51
C GLY A 3 -13.21 -53.62 43.58
N GLU A 4 -12.31 -52.67 43.77
CA GLU A 4 -12.22 -51.39 43.02
C GLU A 4 -11.39 -51.59 41.74
N THR A 5 -12.03 -51.75 40.59
CA THR A 5 -11.33 -51.78 39.28
C THR A 5 -12.09 -51.07 38.15
N SER A 6 -13.07 -50.21 38.44
CA SER A 6 -13.94 -49.63 37.40
C SER A 6 -13.48 -48.29 36.79
N GLY A 7 -12.55 -47.55 37.40
CA GLY A 7 -12.24 -46.18 36.97
C GLY A 7 -11.07 -46.00 36.00
N PHE A 8 -10.21 -47.01 35.82
CA PHE A 8 -8.96 -46.85 35.07
C PHE A 8 -9.10 -47.19 33.57
N TYR A 9 -10.07 -48.03 33.22
CA TYR A 9 -10.28 -48.48 31.84
C TYR A 9 -11.07 -47.47 30.99
N GLU A 10 -12.00 -46.69 31.56
CA GLU A 10 -12.71 -45.63 30.83
C GLU A 10 -11.81 -44.42 30.49
N TRP A 11 -10.86 -44.08 31.37
CA TRP A 11 -9.93 -42.97 31.13
C TRP A 11 -8.95 -43.24 29.99
N LEU A 12 -8.50 -44.49 29.82
CA LEU A 12 -7.59 -44.87 28.73
C LEU A 12 -8.28 -44.85 27.36
N VAL A 13 -9.55 -45.24 27.26
CA VAL A 13 -10.28 -45.29 25.98
C VAL A 13 -10.57 -43.87 25.44
N LEU A 14 -10.86 -42.91 26.32
CA LEU A 14 -11.10 -41.51 25.91
C LEU A 14 -9.80 -40.78 25.51
N ASN A 15 -8.67 -41.08 26.16
CA ASN A 15 -7.38 -40.46 25.82
C ASN A 15 -6.81 -40.98 24.49
N SER A 16 -7.05 -42.26 24.15
CA SER A 16 -6.64 -42.81 22.85
C SER A 16 -7.44 -42.25 21.68
N PHE A 17 -8.74 -41.93 21.86
CA PHE A 17 -9.59 -41.42 20.78
C PHE A 17 -9.21 -39.97 20.35
N VAL A 18 -8.84 -39.13 21.32
CA VAL A 18 -8.39 -37.74 21.05
C VAL A 18 -7.05 -37.70 20.31
N ILE A 19 -6.12 -38.61 20.63
CA ILE A 19 -4.81 -38.70 19.96
C ILE A 19 -4.98 -39.16 18.50
N ILE A 20 -5.92 -40.07 18.22
CA ILE A 20 -6.19 -40.54 16.85
C ILE A 20 -6.79 -39.41 15.98
N GLN A 21 -7.77 -38.66 16.51
CA GLN A 21 -8.35 -37.52 15.77
C GLN A 21 -7.33 -36.39 15.53
N ALA A 22 -6.48 -36.07 16.51
CA ALA A 22 -5.43 -35.06 16.35
C ALA A 22 -4.33 -35.50 15.37
N GLY A 23 -4.03 -36.80 15.32
CA GLY A 23 -3.13 -37.40 14.33
C GLY A 23 -3.69 -37.30 12.91
N GLN A 24 -4.96 -37.66 12.71
CA GLN A 24 -5.62 -37.55 11.41
C GLN A 24 -5.72 -36.10 10.90
N TYR A 25 -6.00 -35.13 11.80
CA TYR A 25 -6.09 -33.71 11.43
C TYR A 25 -4.74 -33.13 10.96
N LYS A 26 -3.64 -33.47 11.65
CA LYS A 26 -2.29 -33.04 11.26
C LYS A 26 -1.82 -33.66 9.95
N GLU A 27 -2.12 -34.93 9.73
CA GLU A 27 -1.75 -35.63 8.51
C GLU A 27 -2.49 -35.08 7.27
N THR A 28 -3.73 -34.61 7.45
CA THR A 28 -4.48 -33.92 6.38
C THR A 28 -3.92 -32.54 6.03
N GLU A 29 -3.48 -31.74 7.01
CA GLU A 29 -2.89 -30.41 6.76
C GLU A 29 -1.51 -30.50 6.08
N GLU A 30 -0.67 -31.45 6.49
CA GLU A 30 0.63 -31.68 5.85
C GLU A 30 0.47 -32.18 4.41
N ALA A 31 -0.52 -33.04 4.15
CA ALA A 31 -0.85 -33.50 2.80
C ALA A 31 -1.34 -32.35 1.89
N GLU A 32 -2.19 -31.45 2.40
CA GLU A 32 -2.64 -30.27 1.66
C GLU A 32 -1.50 -29.28 1.39
N GLN A 33 -0.66 -29.00 2.39
CA GLN A 33 0.54 -28.17 2.22
C GLN A 33 1.51 -28.77 1.19
N GLN A 34 1.71 -30.09 1.22
CA GLN A 34 2.59 -30.76 0.27
C GLN A 34 1.99 -30.78 -1.14
N LYS A 35 0.66 -30.86 -1.28
CA LYS A 35 -0.05 -30.70 -2.55
C LYS A 35 0.08 -29.27 -3.09
N LEU A 36 -0.13 -28.25 -2.26
CA LEU A 36 0.05 -26.84 -2.63
C LEU A 36 1.48 -26.52 -3.03
N ARG A 37 2.49 -27.08 -2.33
CA ARG A 37 3.90 -26.93 -2.71
C ARG A 37 4.20 -27.60 -4.06
N LYS A 38 3.68 -28.80 -4.30
CA LYS A 38 3.84 -29.50 -5.60
C LYS A 38 3.10 -28.78 -6.73
N ASP A 39 1.91 -28.25 -6.48
CA ASP A 39 1.14 -27.48 -7.45
C ASP A 39 1.82 -26.14 -7.76
N TRP A 40 2.37 -25.45 -6.76
CA TRP A 40 3.18 -24.24 -6.95
C TRP A 40 4.45 -24.53 -7.74
N GLN A 41 5.12 -25.65 -7.45
CA GLN A 41 6.31 -26.09 -8.17
C GLN A 41 6.00 -26.54 -9.61
N MET A 42 4.89 -27.22 -9.87
CA MET A 42 4.45 -27.53 -11.24
C MET A 42 4.01 -26.29 -12.02
N ARG A 43 3.38 -25.32 -11.35
CA ARG A 43 2.96 -24.05 -11.96
C ARG A 43 4.16 -23.18 -12.34
N SER A 44 5.28 -23.27 -11.61
CA SER A 44 6.52 -22.57 -11.96
C SER A 44 7.30 -23.25 -13.11
N VAL A 45 7.17 -24.56 -13.29
CA VAL A 45 7.77 -25.30 -14.42
C VAL A 45 7.01 -25.06 -15.73
N ARG A 46 5.67 -24.96 -15.68
CA ARG A 46 4.83 -24.73 -16.88
C ARG A 46 4.97 -23.33 -17.51
N VAL A 47 5.74 -22.43 -16.89
CA VAL A 47 6.04 -21.07 -17.38
C VAL A 47 7.30 -21.03 -18.28
N ARG A 48 8.04 -22.14 -18.43
CA ARG A 48 9.33 -22.15 -19.15
C ARG A 48 9.34 -22.74 -20.56
N GLU A 49 8.31 -23.45 -21.01
CA GLU A 49 8.29 -24.03 -22.36
C GLU A 49 7.11 -23.52 -23.15
N HIS A 50 7.35 -22.42 -23.88
CA HIS A 50 6.80 -22.02 -25.18
C HIS A 50 7.01 -20.50 -25.35
N ARG A 51 8.25 -20.08 -25.57
CA ARG A 51 8.56 -18.74 -26.09
C ARG A 51 9.20 -18.88 -27.47
N GLY A 52 8.38 -18.80 -28.51
CA GLY A 52 8.86 -18.32 -29.81
C GLY A 52 9.23 -16.83 -29.73
N PRO A 53 9.88 -16.27 -30.76
CA PRO A 53 10.21 -14.85 -30.79
C PRO A 53 8.94 -14.01 -30.61
N PRO A 54 8.99 -12.93 -29.80
CA PRO A 54 7.83 -12.10 -29.52
C PRO A 54 7.24 -11.52 -30.82
N THR A 55 5.94 -11.75 -31.07
CA THR A 55 5.20 -11.16 -32.21
C THR A 55 4.86 -9.70 -31.93
N ALA A 56 4.43 -8.95 -32.94
CA ALA A 56 4.11 -7.53 -32.78
C ALA A 56 2.99 -7.15 -31.81
N ALA A 57 2.17 -8.13 -31.45
CA ALA A 57 1.20 -8.01 -30.36
C ALA A 57 1.86 -8.08 -28.97
N SER A 58 3.01 -8.75 -28.83
CA SER A 58 3.70 -8.87 -27.54
C SER A 58 4.41 -7.58 -27.14
N TYR A 59 5.00 -6.81 -28.08
CA TYR A 59 5.51 -5.47 -27.75
C TYR A 59 4.38 -4.49 -27.40
N ARG A 60 3.16 -4.74 -27.91
CA ARG A 60 1.96 -3.98 -27.51
C ARG A 60 1.50 -4.33 -26.09
N THR A 61 1.73 -5.56 -25.63
CA THR A 61 1.39 -6.03 -24.28
C THR A 61 2.51 -5.76 -23.27
N GLN A 62 3.77 -5.66 -23.72
CA GLN A 62 4.92 -5.26 -22.91
C GLN A 62 4.95 -3.74 -22.60
N ARG A 63 3.93 -3.01 -23.06
CA ARG A 63 3.58 -1.63 -22.67
C ARG A 63 2.33 -1.53 -21.79
N GLN A 64 1.80 -2.65 -21.27
CA GLN A 64 0.71 -2.64 -20.29
C GLN A 64 1.19 -2.76 -18.82
N HIS A 65 2.50 -2.77 -18.60
CA HIS A 65 3.12 -2.22 -17.38
C HIS A 65 3.63 -0.79 -17.62
N ARG A 66 2.95 -0.02 -18.50
CA ARG A 66 2.86 1.41 -18.22
C ARG A 66 2.03 1.50 -16.95
N GLY A 67 2.71 1.61 -15.81
CA GLY A 67 2.06 2.07 -14.60
C GLY A 67 1.19 3.26 -15.00
N PHE A 68 -0.06 3.28 -14.52
CA PHE A 68 -0.80 4.53 -14.47
C PHE A 68 0.21 5.56 -13.94
N ILE A 69 0.52 6.57 -14.75
CA ILE A 69 1.37 7.65 -14.27
C ILE A 69 0.52 8.31 -13.21
N MET A 70 0.77 7.95 -11.95
CA MET A 70 0.09 8.54 -10.81
C MET A 70 0.48 10.01 -10.82
N VAL A 71 -0.39 10.86 -11.34
CA VAL A 71 -0.12 12.29 -11.43
C VAL A 71 -0.37 12.88 -10.05
N ILE A 72 0.69 13.38 -9.41
CA ILE A 72 0.57 14.11 -8.16
C ILE A 72 -0.03 15.48 -8.48
N LYS A 73 -1.12 15.84 -7.81
CA LYS A 73 -1.75 17.16 -7.92
C LYS A 73 -1.57 17.90 -6.62
N VAL A 74 -1.02 19.10 -6.69
CA VAL A 74 -0.85 19.99 -5.55
C VAL A 74 -1.77 21.19 -5.74
N TYR A 75 -2.84 21.23 -4.95
CA TYR A 75 -3.74 22.37 -4.94
C TYR A 75 -3.14 23.49 -4.11
N ILE A 76 -2.93 24.64 -4.76
CA ILE A 76 -2.29 25.82 -4.17
C ILE A 76 -3.19 27.04 -4.32
N ALA A 77 -2.93 28.10 -3.56
CA ALA A 77 -3.45 29.44 -3.83
C ALA A 77 -2.29 30.37 -4.16
N SER A 78 -2.09 30.68 -5.45
CA SER A 78 -0.96 31.52 -5.90
C SER A 78 -1.02 32.94 -5.31
N SER A 79 -2.22 33.50 -5.21
CA SER A 79 -2.48 34.85 -4.66
C SER A 79 -2.85 34.86 -3.17
N SER A 80 -2.46 33.83 -2.42
CA SER A 80 -2.70 33.78 -0.96
C SER A 80 -2.16 35.03 -0.24
N GLY A 81 -2.90 35.56 0.73
CA GLY A 81 -2.43 36.65 1.59
C GLY A 81 -1.51 36.19 2.73
N SER A 82 -1.48 34.89 3.02
CA SER A 82 -0.73 34.31 4.14
C SER A 82 0.68 33.90 3.71
N THR A 83 1.69 34.51 4.32
CA THR A 83 3.09 34.13 4.13
C THR A 83 3.36 32.69 4.54
N SER A 84 2.68 32.18 5.57
CA SER A 84 2.81 30.79 6.02
C SER A 84 2.37 29.83 4.91
N ILE A 85 1.16 30.04 4.36
CA ILE A 85 0.62 29.23 3.27
C ILE A 85 1.55 29.24 2.06
N LYS A 86 2.07 30.40 1.66
CA LYS A 86 3.04 30.48 0.55
C LYS A 86 4.27 29.62 0.80
N LYS A 87 4.84 29.68 2.00
CA LYS A 87 6.03 28.88 2.35
C LYS A 87 5.73 27.39 2.33
N GLN A 88 4.60 26.97 2.89
CA GLN A 88 4.17 25.57 2.91
C GLN A 88 3.96 25.02 1.48
N GLN A 89 3.30 25.78 0.61
CA GLN A 89 3.13 25.41 -0.81
C GLN A 89 4.49 25.25 -1.51
N GLN A 90 5.39 26.22 -1.33
CA GLN A 90 6.73 26.19 -1.93
C GLN A 90 7.58 25.04 -1.40
N ASP A 91 7.47 24.68 -0.12
CA ASP A 91 8.18 23.55 0.46
C ASP A 91 7.69 22.21 -0.14
N VAL A 92 6.38 22.01 -0.27
CA VAL A 92 5.81 20.82 -0.93
C VAL A 92 6.29 20.74 -2.39
N MET A 93 6.08 21.79 -3.18
CA MET A 93 6.45 21.79 -4.60
C MET A 93 7.97 21.68 -4.80
N GLY A 94 8.74 22.35 -3.96
CA GLY A 94 10.20 22.30 -3.95
C GLY A 94 10.72 20.90 -3.65
N PHE A 95 10.11 20.19 -2.69
CA PHE A 95 10.44 18.80 -2.42
C PHE A 95 10.15 17.89 -3.61
N LEU A 96 8.96 17.99 -4.21
CA LEU A 96 8.57 17.17 -5.37
C LEU A 96 9.53 17.39 -6.54
N ALA A 97 9.83 18.65 -6.85
CA ALA A 97 10.78 19.03 -7.90
C ALA A 97 12.20 18.51 -7.63
N ALA A 98 12.71 18.66 -6.39
CA ALA A 98 14.04 18.18 -6.01
C ALA A 98 14.18 16.66 -6.11
N ASN A 99 13.10 15.93 -5.84
CA ASN A 99 13.04 14.47 -5.95
C ASN A 99 12.63 13.97 -7.35
N LYS A 100 12.45 14.88 -8.32
CA LYS A 100 12.01 14.57 -9.69
C LYS A 100 10.69 13.82 -9.76
N ILE A 101 9.80 14.11 -8.81
CA ILE A 101 8.42 13.63 -8.82
C ILE A 101 7.63 14.60 -9.70
N GLU A 102 7.04 14.10 -10.78
CA GLU A 102 6.18 14.92 -11.65
C GLU A 102 4.88 15.27 -10.91
N PHE A 103 4.50 16.54 -10.96
CA PHE A 103 3.28 17.03 -10.35
C PHE A 103 2.62 18.15 -11.17
N GLU A 104 1.33 18.34 -10.95
CA GLU A 104 0.52 19.43 -11.49
C GLU A 104 0.20 20.44 -10.39
N GLU A 105 0.39 21.73 -10.68
CA GLU A 105 -0.04 22.83 -9.82
C GLU A 105 -1.48 23.22 -10.14
N CYS A 106 -2.40 22.94 -9.22
CA CYS A 106 -3.81 23.26 -9.38
C CYS A 106 -4.17 24.52 -8.57
N ASP A 107 -4.07 25.70 -9.19
CA ASP A 107 -4.33 26.97 -8.50
C ASP A 107 -5.82 27.21 -8.23
N ILE A 108 -6.22 27.22 -6.96
CA ILE A 108 -7.60 27.45 -6.50
C ILE A 108 -7.96 28.94 -6.40
N ALA A 109 -6.96 29.82 -6.45
CA ALA A 109 -7.20 31.25 -6.36
C ALA A 109 -7.58 31.84 -7.71
N ALA A 110 -6.97 31.34 -8.79
CA ALA A 110 -7.25 31.76 -10.16
C ALA A 110 -8.26 30.88 -10.91
N ASN A 111 -8.49 29.64 -10.46
CA ASN A 111 -9.40 28.70 -11.12
C ASN A 111 -10.47 28.16 -10.16
N GLU A 112 -11.73 28.43 -10.48
CA GLU A 112 -12.88 28.04 -9.65
C GLU A 112 -13.16 26.53 -9.68
N ASP A 113 -12.91 25.87 -10.81
CA ASP A 113 -13.09 24.42 -10.94
C ASP A 113 -12.10 23.68 -10.05
N ASN A 114 -10.84 24.12 -10.01
CA ASN A 114 -9.84 23.59 -9.08
C ASN A 114 -10.27 23.79 -7.62
N ARG A 115 -10.78 24.98 -7.29
CA ARG A 115 -11.27 25.29 -5.93
C ARG A 115 -12.44 24.41 -5.52
N LYS A 116 -13.40 24.21 -6.41
CA LYS A 116 -14.58 23.37 -6.17
C LYS A 116 -14.17 21.90 -6.04
N TRP A 117 -13.41 21.40 -7.00
CA TRP A 117 -12.96 20.02 -7.03
C TRP A 117 -12.15 19.67 -5.78
N MET A 118 -11.20 20.51 -5.38
CA MET A 118 -10.42 20.29 -4.16
C MET A 118 -11.31 20.11 -2.93
N ARG A 119 -12.29 21.00 -2.73
CA ARG A 119 -13.17 20.97 -1.55
C ARG A 119 -14.09 19.74 -1.55
N GLU A 120 -14.60 19.37 -2.71
CA GLU A 120 -15.51 18.22 -2.86
C GLU A 120 -14.80 16.88 -2.65
N ASN A 121 -13.52 16.78 -3.04
CA ASN A 121 -12.75 15.53 -2.98
C ASN A 121 -11.89 15.36 -1.71
N ILE A 122 -11.85 16.35 -0.81
CA ILE A 122 -11.29 16.15 0.53
C ILE A 122 -12.30 15.35 1.38
N PRO A 123 -11.93 14.17 1.91
CA PRO A 123 -12.80 13.38 2.77
C PRO A 123 -13.22 14.13 4.02
N ASP A 124 -14.43 13.88 4.51
CA ASP A 124 -15.03 14.66 5.61
C ASP A 124 -14.18 14.63 6.89
N GLU A 125 -13.50 13.52 7.19
CA GLU A 125 -12.62 13.36 8.34
C GLU A 125 -11.38 14.27 8.32
N PHE A 126 -10.97 14.75 7.14
CA PHE A 126 -9.83 15.67 6.96
C PHE A 126 -10.27 17.11 6.76
N ARG A 127 -11.58 17.40 6.78
CA ARG A 127 -12.08 18.77 6.69
C ARG A 127 -11.88 19.49 8.03
N PRO A 128 -11.48 20.76 8.02
CA PRO A 128 -11.34 21.52 9.25
C PRO A 128 -12.70 21.69 9.94
N ALA A 129 -12.72 21.68 11.27
CA ALA A 129 -13.94 21.89 12.06
C ALA A 129 -14.61 23.25 11.81
N THR A 130 -13.87 24.22 11.28
CA THR A 130 -14.38 25.55 10.93
C THR A 130 -13.69 26.07 9.67
N GLY A 131 -14.49 26.59 8.74
CA GLY A 131 -14.00 27.18 7.50
C GLY A 131 -13.73 26.18 6.38
N ASN A 132 -13.02 26.63 5.35
CA ASN A 132 -12.67 25.80 4.20
C ASN A 132 -11.25 25.22 4.37
N PRO A 133 -10.96 24.03 3.82
CA PRO A 133 -9.60 23.52 3.74
C PRO A 133 -8.67 24.53 3.08
N LEU A 134 -7.51 24.75 3.69
CA LEU A 134 -6.48 25.70 3.23
C LEU A 134 -5.40 24.96 2.43
N PRO A 135 -4.85 25.54 1.36
CA PRO A 135 -3.74 24.95 0.62
C PRO A 135 -2.41 25.00 1.43
N PRO A 136 -1.43 24.13 1.13
CA PRO A 136 -1.45 23.11 0.07
C PRO A 136 -2.32 21.89 0.42
N GLN A 137 -2.95 21.30 -0.60
CA GLN A 137 -3.68 20.03 -0.49
C GLN A 137 -3.19 19.07 -1.58
N ILE A 138 -2.79 17.87 -1.20
CA ILE A 138 -2.06 16.94 -2.07
C ILE A 138 -2.94 15.75 -2.41
N PHE A 139 -3.02 15.44 -3.70
CA PHE A 139 -3.73 14.30 -4.24
C PHE A 139 -2.81 13.48 -5.12
N SER A 140 -3.02 12.17 -5.13
CA SER A 140 -2.46 11.24 -6.09
C SER A 140 -3.58 10.84 -7.06
N GLU A 141 -3.57 11.43 -8.24
CA GLU A 141 -4.68 11.47 -9.21
C GLU A 141 -5.99 12.02 -8.64
N SER A 142 -6.81 11.14 -8.04
CA SER A 142 -8.10 11.43 -7.41
C SER A 142 -8.12 11.05 -5.93
N LYS A 143 -7.10 10.35 -5.45
CA LYS A 143 -6.98 9.93 -4.05
C LYS A 143 -6.39 11.07 -3.23
N TYR A 144 -7.09 11.48 -2.17
CA TYR A 144 -6.54 12.43 -1.22
C TYR A 144 -5.36 11.82 -0.45
N CYS A 145 -4.22 12.51 -0.46
CA CYS A 145 -3.04 12.11 0.30
C CYS A 145 -2.99 12.83 1.65
N GLY A 146 -3.16 14.16 1.65
CA GLY A 146 -3.13 14.95 2.87
C GLY A 146 -2.91 16.45 2.67
N ASN A 147 -2.90 17.16 3.78
CA ASN A 147 -2.54 18.58 3.88
C ASN A 147 -1.01 18.73 4.08
N TYR A 148 -0.55 19.96 4.37
CA TYR A 148 0.87 20.21 4.65
C TYR A 148 1.40 19.44 5.87
N GLU A 149 0.64 19.35 6.96
CA GLU A 149 1.08 18.69 8.19
C GLU A 149 1.31 17.19 7.95
N ALA A 150 0.37 16.51 7.29
CA ALA A 150 0.52 15.11 6.93
C ALA A 150 1.72 14.86 6.00
N PHE A 151 1.98 15.77 5.06
CA PHE A 151 3.18 15.72 4.21
C PHE A 151 4.47 15.91 5.02
N PHE A 152 4.47 16.84 5.97
CA PHE A 152 5.61 17.11 6.85
C PHE A 152 5.91 15.88 7.72
N ASP A 153 4.90 15.29 8.34
CA ASP A 153 5.04 14.07 9.14
C ASP A 153 5.61 12.91 8.30
N ALA A 154 5.07 12.70 7.09
CA ALA A 154 5.59 11.70 6.16
C ALA A 154 7.05 11.96 5.75
N ARG A 155 7.46 13.23 5.65
CA ARG A 155 8.84 13.61 5.34
C ARG A 155 9.79 13.31 6.49
N GLU A 156 9.41 13.62 7.72
CA GLU A 156 10.20 13.30 8.91
C GLU A 156 10.37 11.77 9.07
N ASP A 157 9.33 11.00 8.76
CA ASP A 157 9.34 9.53 8.80
C ASP A 157 10.03 8.86 7.60
N ASN A 158 10.55 9.64 6.63
CA ASN A 158 11.09 9.14 5.36
C ASN A 158 10.10 8.20 4.64
N ALA A 159 8.82 8.60 4.60
CA ALA A 159 7.69 7.84 4.05
C ALA A 159 6.89 8.65 3.00
N VAL A 160 7.52 9.64 2.36
CA VAL A 160 6.83 10.54 1.41
C VAL A 160 6.37 9.80 0.16
N TYR A 161 7.13 8.83 -0.35
CA TYR A 161 6.70 8.08 -1.53
C TYR A 161 5.46 7.26 -1.20
N ALA A 162 5.43 6.57 -0.05
CA ALA A 162 4.25 5.88 0.45
C ALA A 162 3.05 6.83 0.66
N PHE A 163 3.27 8.02 1.25
CA PHE A 163 2.25 9.06 1.41
C PHE A 163 1.62 9.49 0.09
N LEU A 164 2.44 9.64 -0.96
CA LEU A 164 2.00 9.98 -2.32
C LEU A 164 1.41 8.79 -3.08
N GLY A 165 1.42 7.58 -2.51
CA GLY A 165 1.01 6.35 -3.19
C GLY A 165 1.97 5.92 -4.30
N LEU A 166 3.23 6.33 -4.23
CA LEU A 166 4.30 6.02 -5.18
C LEU A 166 5.22 4.93 -4.63
N THR A 167 5.86 4.19 -5.53
CA THR A 167 6.94 3.28 -5.15
C THR A 167 8.22 4.08 -4.93
N ALA A 168 8.79 3.98 -3.73
CA ALA A 168 10.07 4.61 -3.42
C ALA A 168 11.17 4.12 -4.39
N PRO A 169 11.97 5.03 -4.98
CA PRO A 169 13.00 4.63 -5.93
C PRO A 169 14.12 3.83 -5.23
N PRO A 170 14.72 2.83 -5.91
CA PRO A 170 15.84 2.07 -5.35
C PRO A 170 16.99 2.98 -4.92
N GLY A 171 17.53 2.76 -3.71
CA GLY A 171 18.58 3.58 -3.12
C GLY A 171 18.11 4.88 -2.45
N SER A 172 16.80 5.15 -2.41
CA SER A 172 16.26 6.15 -1.50
C SER A 172 16.28 5.65 -0.05
N LYS A 173 16.37 6.59 0.90
CA LYS A 173 16.27 6.29 2.34
C LYS A 173 15.02 5.47 2.69
N GLU A 174 13.89 5.80 2.05
CA GLU A 174 12.62 5.10 2.24
C GLU A 174 12.70 3.64 1.75
N ALA A 175 13.22 3.40 0.54
CA ALA A 175 13.37 2.06 0.00
C ALA A 175 14.31 1.19 0.86
N GLU A 176 15.40 1.78 1.38
CA GLU A 176 16.31 1.10 2.31
C GLU A 176 15.63 0.74 3.65
N ALA A 177 14.81 1.65 4.20
CA ALA A 177 14.07 1.41 5.42
C ALA A 177 13.03 0.28 5.26
N LEU A 178 12.31 0.25 4.13
CA LEU A 178 11.37 -0.82 3.80
C LEU A 178 12.07 -2.17 3.65
N ALA A 179 13.22 -2.21 2.97
CA ALA A 179 14.00 -3.43 2.80
C ALA A 179 14.50 -4.00 4.14
N LYS A 180 14.91 -3.15 5.09
CA LYS A 180 15.33 -3.57 6.43
C LYS A 180 14.18 -4.15 7.26
N LYS A 181 12.99 -3.55 7.20
CA LYS A 181 11.80 -4.05 7.93
C LYS A 181 11.33 -5.41 7.42
N ALA A 182 11.45 -5.69 6.12
CA ALA A 182 11.03 -6.98 5.55
C ALA A 182 11.94 -8.17 5.93
N GLN A 183 13.08 -7.90 6.57
CA GLN A 183 14.06 -8.91 6.99
C GLN A 183 14.02 -9.21 8.50
N GLN A 184 13.15 -8.52 9.25
CA GLN A 184 12.93 -8.71 10.69
C GLN A 184 11.68 -9.56 10.91
#